data_AF-A0A2A4IRG2-F1
#
_entry.id   AF-A0A2A4IRG2-F1
#
_cell.length_a   1.000
_cell.length_b   1.000
_cell.length_c   1.000
_cell.angle_alpha   90.00
_cell.angle_beta   90.00
_cell.angle_gamma   90.00
#
_symmetry.space_group_name_H-M   'P 1'
#
loop_
_entity.id
_entity.type
_entity.pdbx_description
1 polymer ?
#
loop_
_entity_poly.entity_id
_entity_poly.type
_entity_poly.pdbx_seq_one_letter_code
_entity_poly.pdbx_strand_id
1 'polypeptide(L)'
;MKRFTKNKNEILEFSCTGCGICCKEKGYVFFNDDDIKRASDFLKMSPPVFVNKYLEYEEYYGYYIKVDEGKSCCFLDENNKCTINDAKPKQCKTFPYWNEYMDKNGNLIAGKFNRPCKGVKIKK
;
A
#
# COMPACT_ATOMS: atom_id res chain seq x y z
N MET A 1 19.29 -3.83 -6.91
CA MET A 1 18.44 -2.74 -6.40
C MET A 1 19.15 -1.41 -6.63
N LYS A 2 18.63 -0.54 -7.50
CA LYS A 2 19.20 0.81 -7.66
C LYS A 2 18.87 1.61 -6.39
N ARG A 3 19.86 1.79 -5.52
CA ARG A 3 19.82 2.79 -4.45
C ARG A 3 19.44 4.13 -5.12
N PHE A 4 18.35 4.74 -4.71
CA PHE A 4 18.08 6.15 -5.04
C PHE A 4 19.31 6.93 -4.55
N THR A 5 20.13 7.36 -5.53
CA THR A 5 21.13 8.44 -5.57
C THR A 5 21.89 8.85 -4.31
N LYS A 6 23.16 9.27 -4.50
CA LYS A 6 24.11 9.72 -3.46
C LYS A 6 23.59 10.81 -2.51
N ASN A 7 22.50 11.51 -2.83
CA ASN A 7 21.99 12.65 -2.06
C ASN A 7 20.65 12.34 -1.38
N LYS A 8 20.66 12.28 -0.05
CA LYS A 8 19.50 11.95 0.79
C LYS A 8 18.39 13.01 0.79
N ASN A 9 18.65 14.23 0.30
CA ASN A 9 17.72 15.35 0.40
C ASN A 9 16.88 15.58 -0.87
N GLU A 10 16.97 14.70 -1.87
CA GLU A 10 16.20 14.84 -3.11
C GLU A 10 14.70 14.62 -2.86
N ILE A 11 13.88 15.52 -3.41
CA ILE A 11 12.43 15.37 -3.46
C ILE A 11 12.08 14.37 -4.55
N LEU A 12 11.19 13.45 -4.21
CA LEU A 12 10.70 12.41 -5.08
C LEU A 12 9.27 12.71 -5.52
N GLU A 13 8.92 12.23 -6.71
CA GLU A 13 7.55 12.12 -7.20
C GLU A 13 7.17 10.65 -7.36
N PHE A 14 5.87 10.37 -7.28
CA PHE A 14 5.35 9.02 -7.38
C PHE A 14 4.16 8.93 -8.35
N SER A 15 4.21 7.91 -9.21
CA SER A 15 3.07 7.43 -9.99
C SER A 15 3.01 5.91 -9.96
N CYS A 16 1.87 5.35 -9.56
CA CYS A 16 1.69 3.90 -9.47
C CYS A 16 1.78 3.27 -10.87
N THR A 17 2.72 2.36 -11.07
CA THR A 17 2.88 1.63 -12.34
C THR A 17 2.09 0.32 -12.39
N GLY A 18 1.34 -0.01 -11.34
CA GLY A 18 0.62 -1.27 -11.22
C GLY A 18 1.54 -2.49 -11.35
N CYS A 19 2.73 -2.42 -10.73
CA CYS A 19 3.75 -3.46 -10.80
C CYS A 19 3.60 -4.57 -9.75
N GLY A 20 2.67 -4.42 -8.80
CA GLY A 20 2.40 -5.39 -7.74
C GLY A 20 3.48 -5.52 -6.66
N ILE A 21 4.60 -4.80 -6.74
CA ILE A 21 5.71 -4.95 -5.78
C ILE A 21 5.25 -4.69 -4.34
N CYS A 22 4.55 -3.57 -4.08
CA CYS A 22 4.03 -3.26 -2.75
C CYS A 22 3.00 -4.29 -2.24
N CYS A 23 2.29 -4.96 -3.14
CA CYS A 23 1.34 -6.02 -2.78
C CYS A 23 2.04 -7.34 -2.39
N LYS A 24 3.33 -7.49 -2.68
CA LYS A 24 4.16 -8.65 -2.32
C LYS A 24 5.09 -8.36 -1.13
N GLU A 25 5.04 -7.14 -0.58
CA GLU A 25 5.83 -6.81 0.58
C GLU A 25 5.20 -7.44 1.83
N LYS A 26 6.04 -8.14 2.59
CA LYS A 26 5.66 -8.69 3.90
C LYS A 26 5.19 -7.55 4.81
N GLY A 27 4.08 -7.76 5.51
CA GLY A 27 3.56 -6.78 6.45
C GLY A 27 2.05 -6.89 6.64
N TYR A 28 1.46 -5.79 7.09
CA TYR A 28 0.04 -5.68 7.41
C TYR A 28 -0.58 -4.56 6.58
N VAL A 29 -1.74 -4.85 5.99
CA VAL A 29 -2.60 -3.86 5.34
C VAL A 29 -3.83 -3.67 6.21
N PHE A 30 -3.89 -2.55 6.91
CA PHE A 30 -4.97 -2.21 7.82
C PHE A 30 -6.17 -1.65 7.08
N PHE A 31 -7.36 -1.93 7.63
CA PHE A 31 -8.65 -1.47 7.15
C PHE A 31 -9.39 -0.82 8.31
N ASN A 32 -9.87 0.41 8.09
CA ASN A 32 -10.87 1.02 8.95
C ASN A 32 -12.29 0.78 8.38
N ASP A 33 -13.32 1.21 9.10
CA ASP A 33 -14.72 1.00 8.69
C ASP A 33 -15.04 1.57 7.30
N ASP A 34 -14.49 2.73 6.96
CA ASP A 34 -14.66 3.35 5.63
C ASP A 34 -13.98 2.54 4.52
N ASP A 35 -12.81 1.96 4.82
CA ASP A 35 -12.07 1.09 3.90
C ASP A 35 -12.84 -0.22 3.68
N ILE A 36 -13.37 -0.82 4.76
CA ILE A 36 -14.20 -2.03 4.71
C ILE A 36 -15.43 -1.76 3.85
N LYS A 37 -16.19 -0.71 4.16
CA LYS A 37 -17.40 -0.36 3.41
C LYS A 37 -17.10 -0.14 1.93
N ARG A 38 -16.05 0.63 1.61
CA ARG A 38 -15.70 0.94 0.22
C ARG A 38 -15.26 -0.31 -0.55
N ALA A 39 -14.45 -1.17 0.07
CA ALA A 39 -13.99 -2.40 -0.56
C ALA A 39 -15.11 -3.43 -0.71
N SER A 40 -16.00 -3.56 0.27
CA SER A 40 -17.17 -4.46 0.19
C SER A 40 -18.15 -4.00 -0.87
N ASP A 41 -18.46 -2.69 -0.94
CA ASP A 41 -19.33 -2.10 -1.95
C ASP A 41 -18.76 -2.33 -3.36
N PHE A 42 -17.46 -2.13 -3.55
CA PHE A 42 -16.77 -2.38 -4.82
C PHE A 42 -16.84 -3.85 -5.26
N LEU A 43 -16.72 -4.78 -4.32
CA LEU A 43 -16.84 -6.22 -4.58
C LEU A 43 -18.28 -6.73 -4.58
N LYS A 44 -19.27 -5.84 -4.44
CA LYS A 44 -20.71 -6.15 -4.44
C LYS A 44 -21.08 -7.19 -3.36
N MET A 45 -20.51 -7.04 -2.16
CA MET A 45 -20.82 -7.87 -0.99
C MET A 45 -21.05 -7.00 0.23
N SER A 46 -21.69 -7.55 1.27
CA SER A 46 -21.89 -6.82 2.53
C SER A 46 -20.58 -6.71 3.33
N PRO A 47 -20.42 -5.68 4.18
CA PRO A 47 -19.26 -5.53 5.05
C PRO A 47 -18.95 -6.77 5.91
N PRO A 48 -19.94 -7.43 6.57
CA PRO A 48 -19.65 -8.64 7.35
C PRO A 48 -19.10 -9.80 6.50
N VAL A 49 -19.58 -9.96 5.26
CA VAL A 49 -19.06 -10.97 4.33
C VAL A 49 -17.63 -10.64 3.91
N PHE A 50 -17.33 -9.37 3.66
CA PHE A 50 -15.98 -8.91 3.33
C PHE A 50 -15.00 -9.17 4.48
N VAL A 51 -15.35 -8.77 5.70
CA VAL A 51 -14.53 -8.97 6.90
C VAL A 51 -14.22 -10.45 7.08
N ASN A 52 -15.24 -11.30 7.13
CA ASN A 52 -15.05 -12.74 7.34
C ASN A 52 -14.23 -13.43 6.25
N LYS A 53 -14.28 -12.92 5.02
CA LYS A 53 -13.60 -13.54 3.87
C LYS A 53 -12.15 -13.08 3.72
N TYR A 54 -11.85 -11.83 4.06
CA TYR A 54 -10.56 -11.20 3.68
C TYR A 54 -9.75 -10.68 4.85
N LEU A 55 -10.35 -10.39 6.00
CA LEU A 55 -9.68 -9.70 7.09
C LEU A 55 -9.50 -10.61 8.29
N GLU A 56 -8.36 -10.45 8.94
CA GLU A 56 -8.15 -10.85 10.33
C GLU A 56 -8.47 -9.65 11.23
N TYR A 57 -8.72 -9.92 12.52
CA TYR A 57 -8.93 -8.89 13.53
C TYR A 57 -7.98 -9.13 14.69
N GLU A 58 -7.36 -8.05 15.17
CA GLU A 58 -6.70 -8.08 16.47
C GLU A 58 -7.07 -6.85 17.30
N GLU A 59 -7.27 -7.04 18.61
CA GLU A 59 -7.80 -6.04 19.53
C GLU A 59 -7.07 -4.69 19.48
N TYR A 60 -5.73 -4.71 19.44
CA TYR A 60 -4.91 -3.50 19.43
C TYR A 60 -4.73 -2.86 18.05
N TYR A 61 -4.92 -3.63 16.98
CA TYR A 61 -4.59 -3.21 15.62
C TYR A 61 -5.80 -3.05 14.70
N GLY A 62 -6.97 -3.56 15.10
CA GLY A 62 -8.18 -3.59 14.31
C GLY A 62 -8.11 -4.63 13.18
N TYR A 63 -8.84 -4.36 12.09
CA TYR A 63 -8.92 -5.26 10.94
C TYR A 63 -7.72 -5.10 10.00
N TYR A 64 -7.17 -6.24 9.55
CA TYR A 64 -6.01 -6.23 8.66
C TYR A 64 -5.98 -7.43 7.72
N ILE A 65 -5.16 -7.29 6.66
CA ILE A 65 -4.66 -8.39 5.84
C ILE A 65 -3.20 -8.60 6.18
N LYS A 66 -2.83 -9.82 6.56
CA LYS A 66 -1.43 -10.20 6.74
C LYS A 66 -0.83 -10.70 5.43
N VAL A 67 0.28 -10.11 5.02
CA VAL A 67 1.09 -10.57 3.90
C VAL A 67 2.34 -11.22 4.49
N ASP A 68 2.41 -12.55 4.43
CA ASP A 68 3.60 -13.29 4.87
C ASP A 68 4.75 -13.15 3.86
N GLU A 69 5.95 -13.49 4.31
CA GLU A 69 7.14 -13.56 3.48
C GLU A 69 6.97 -14.55 2.33
N GLY A 70 7.31 -14.14 1.11
CA GLY A 70 7.14 -14.95 -0.09
C GLY A 70 5.69 -15.08 -0.58
N LYS A 71 4.71 -14.51 0.14
CA LYS A 71 3.30 -14.44 -0.28
C LYS A 71 2.96 -13.05 -0.85
N SER A 72 1.72 -12.91 -1.32
CA SER A 72 1.15 -11.66 -1.80
C SER A 72 -0.18 -11.38 -1.13
N CYS A 73 -0.56 -10.10 -1.09
CA CYS A 73 -1.90 -9.67 -0.74
C CYS A 73 -2.94 -10.44 -1.57
N CYS A 74 -4.04 -10.86 -0.93
CA CYS A 74 -5.11 -11.66 -1.54
C CYS A 74 -5.84 -10.94 -2.69
N PHE A 75 -5.67 -9.62 -2.81
CA PHE A 75 -6.20 -8.83 -3.93
C PHE A 75 -5.22 -8.64 -5.08
N LEU A 76 -4.05 -9.29 -5.09
CA LEU A 76 -3.14 -9.27 -6.23
C LEU A 76 -3.47 -10.42 -7.18
N ASP A 77 -3.77 -10.11 -8.44
CA ASP A 77 -4.00 -11.12 -9.48
C ASP A 77 -2.68 -11.65 -10.11
N GLU A 78 -2.82 -12.66 -10.98
CA GLU A 78 -1.74 -13.27 -11.75
C GLU A 78 -0.98 -12.29 -12.66
N ASN A 79 -1.62 -11.19 -13.05
CA ASN A 79 -1.06 -10.13 -13.89
C ASN A 79 -0.39 -9.01 -13.06
N ASN A 80 -0.22 -9.21 -11.75
CA ASN A 80 0.31 -8.23 -10.78
C ASN A 80 -0.54 -6.96 -10.66
N LYS A 81 -1.84 -7.05 -10.94
CA LYS A 81 -2.80 -5.96 -10.75
C LYS A 81 -3.59 -6.19 -9.46
N CYS A 82 -3.84 -5.08 -8.77
CA CYS A 82 -4.67 -5.12 -7.59
C CYS A 82 -6.13 -5.10 -8.02
N THR A 83 -6.87 -6.16 -7.69
CA THR A 83 -8.28 -6.34 -8.10
C THR A 83 -9.22 -5.31 -7.49
N ILE A 84 -8.86 -4.74 -6.33
CA ILE A 84 -9.59 -3.64 -5.69
C ILE A 84 -8.90 -2.29 -5.86
N ASN A 85 -8.15 -2.06 -6.94
CA ASN A 85 -7.31 -0.87 -7.12
C ASN A 85 -8.04 0.45 -6.79
N ASP A 86 -9.29 0.58 -7.22
CA ASP A 86 -10.08 1.81 -7.07
C ASP A 86 -10.73 1.92 -5.68
N ALA A 87 -10.79 0.80 -4.95
CA ALA A 87 -11.35 0.70 -3.60
C ALA A 87 -10.30 0.35 -2.54
N LYS A 88 -9.00 0.46 -2.86
CA LYS A 88 -7.89 0.17 -1.94
C LYS A 88 -8.06 0.88 -0.59
N PRO A 89 -7.61 0.26 0.51
CA PRO A 89 -7.60 0.90 1.82
C PRO A 89 -6.70 2.14 1.82
N LYS A 90 -6.92 3.05 2.76
CA LYS A 90 -6.19 4.34 2.83
C LYS A 90 -4.68 4.14 2.86
N GLN A 91 -4.21 3.13 3.61
CA GLN A 91 -2.79 2.79 3.67
C GLN A 91 -2.21 2.51 2.27
N CYS A 92 -2.85 1.62 1.50
CA CYS A 92 -2.41 1.29 0.13
C CYS A 92 -2.54 2.46 -0.84
N LYS A 93 -3.59 3.28 -0.71
CA LYS A 93 -3.85 4.43 -1.59
C LYS A 93 -2.83 5.55 -1.38
N THR A 94 -2.39 5.76 -0.15
CA THR A 94 -1.46 6.84 0.23
C THR A 94 0.01 6.48 0.05
N PHE A 95 0.33 5.22 -0.21
CA PHE A 95 1.70 4.82 -0.51
C PHE A 95 2.27 5.58 -1.73
N PRO A 96 3.52 6.09 -1.69
CA PRO A 96 4.49 6.07 -0.60
C PRO A 96 4.50 7.37 0.24
N TYR A 97 3.47 8.20 0.20
CA TYR A 97 3.34 9.43 0.98
C TYR A 97 2.91 9.15 2.43
N TRP A 98 3.61 8.25 3.10
CA TRP A 98 3.46 7.99 4.52
C TRP A 98 4.41 8.89 5.31
N ASN A 99 4.04 9.25 6.54
CA ASN A 99 4.78 10.21 7.37
C ASN A 99 6.27 9.83 7.55
N GLU A 100 6.57 8.54 7.61
CA GLU A 100 7.94 8.01 7.70
C GLU A 100 8.82 8.32 6.47
N TYR A 101 8.22 8.54 5.30
CA TYR A 101 8.93 8.85 4.06
C TYR A 101 8.92 10.34 3.70
N MET A 102 8.18 11.17 4.45
CA MET A 102 7.97 12.58 4.14
C MET A 102 8.80 13.54 5.01
N ASP A 103 9.14 14.71 4.47
CA ASP A 103 9.64 15.85 5.26
C ASP A 103 8.49 16.60 5.97
N LYS A 104 8.83 17.66 6.71
CA LYS A 104 7.86 18.53 7.40
C LYS A 104 6.91 19.30 6.47
N ASN A 105 7.23 19.35 5.18
CA ASN A 105 6.45 20.04 4.16
C ASN A 105 5.61 19.05 3.33
N GLY A 106 5.60 17.76 3.67
CA GLY A 106 4.86 16.72 2.94
C GLY A 106 5.54 16.23 1.65
N ASN A 107 6.82 16.55 1.44
CA ASN A 107 7.56 16.03 0.29
C ASN A 107 8.08 14.63 0.56
N LEU A 108 7.95 13.71 -0.41
CA LEU A 108 8.61 12.41 -0.36
C LEU A 108 10.11 12.60 -0.53
N ILE A 109 10.93 12.10 0.41
CA ILE A 109 12.39 12.34 0.42
C ILE A 109 13.18 11.05 0.18
N ALA A 110 14.14 11.09 -0.76
CA ALA A 110 14.96 9.94 -1.16
C ALA A 110 15.70 9.28 0.02
N GLY A 111 16.20 10.08 0.95
CA GLY A 111 16.91 9.57 2.13
C GLY A 111 16.05 8.82 3.14
N LYS A 112 14.72 8.97 3.08
CA LYS A 112 13.76 8.27 3.94
C LYS A 112 13.10 7.08 3.24
N PHE A 113 12.88 7.18 1.92
CA PHE A 113 12.25 6.13 1.14
C PHE A 113 13.24 5.01 0.76
N ASN A 114 13.12 3.86 1.42
CA ASN A 114 14.04 2.73 1.26
C ASN A 114 13.46 1.53 0.50
N ARG A 115 12.24 1.64 -0.04
CA ARG A 115 11.54 0.53 -0.71
C ARG A 115 11.79 0.50 -2.23
N PRO A 116 11.86 -0.68 -2.86
CA PRO A 116 12.05 -0.79 -4.30
C PRO A 116 10.76 -0.49 -5.06
N CYS A 117 10.46 0.78 -5.33
CA CYS A 117 9.29 1.16 -6.13
C CYS A 117 9.66 1.70 -7.52
N LYS A 118 9.14 1.04 -8.57
CA LYS A 118 9.31 1.48 -9.98
C LYS A 118 8.60 2.80 -10.29
N GLY A 119 7.62 3.17 -9.48
CA GLY A 119 6.82 4.39 -9.64
C GLY A 119 7.45 5.64 -9.03
N VAL A 120 8.50 5.48 -8.22
CA VAL A 120 9.18 6.59 -7.55
C VAL A 120 10.34 7.08 -8.41
N LYS A 121 10.43 8.40 -8.61
CA LYS A 121 11.48 9.07 -9.39
C LYS A 121 11.90 10.37 -8.70
N ILE A 122 13.10 10.86 -8.99
CA ILE A 122 13.54 12.20 -8.55
C ILE A 122 12.70 13.24 -9.28
N LYS A 123 12.12 14.17 -8.52
CA LYS A 123 11.41 15.32 -9.06
C LYS A 123 12.44 16.25 -9.70
N LYS A 124 12.34 16.42 -11.03
CA LYS A 124 13.22 17.32 -11.80
C LYS A 124 12.84 18.79 -11.60
#